data_AF-A0A4V1UDY6-F1
#
_entry.id   AF-A0A4V1UDY6-F1
#
_cell.length_a   1.000
_cell.length_b   1.000
_cell.length_c   1.000
_cell.angle_alpha   90.00
_cell.angle_beta   90.00
_cell.angle_gamma   90.00
#
_symmetry.space_group_name_H-M   'P 1'
#
loop_
_entity.id
_entity.type
_entity.pdbx_description
1 polymer ?
#
loop_
_entity_poly.entity_id
_entity_poly.type
_entity_poly.pdbx_seq_one_letter_code
_entity_poly.pdbx_strand_id
1 'polypeptide(L)'
;MKSFIHTTIRWPIGCLIFFILSCRPERKLTPIVVTHEDSIKNEQRLGRAFAAIQLTGKDIQSGDLVTRTGNDFTSQSLRKLCQRDQTYSHCGIASIENDSLFIYHAMGGEWNPDEKLRRDPWSLFAEPYNNNGIGLFRFDLPDSIKGKFVSVAQDLYTSGLTFDMKFDLKTDDKMYCAEFIYKTYLKATD
;
A
#
# COMPACT_ATOMS: atom_id res chain seq x y z
N MET A 1 2.32 -39.42 -66.80
CA MET A 1 1.43 -39.98 -65.75
C MET A 1 1.98 -39.51 -64.40
N LYS A 2 1.67 -38.27 -63.99
CA LYS A 2 0.85 -37.91 -62.81
C LYS A 2 1.24 -38.73 -61.56
N SER A 3 1.95 -38.14 -60.59
CA SER A 3 1.34 -37.56 -59.34
C SER A 3 1.92 -38.36 -58.15
N PHE A 4 2.31 -37.86 -56.98
CA PHE A 4 2.24 -36.58 -56.30
C PHE A 4 3.27 -36.65 -55.14
N ILE A 5 4.03 -35.58 -54.91
CA ILE A 5 4.84 -35.42 -53.68
C ILE A 5 3.88 -34.85 -52.63
N HIS A 6 3.59 -35.60 -51.57
CA HIS A 6 2.82 -35.09 -50.44
C HIS A 6 3.72 -34.26 -49.52
N THR A 7 3.69 -32.95 -49.70
CA THR A 7 4.11 -31.95 -48.71
C THR A 7 3.10 -31.91 -47.57
N THR A 8 3.49 -32.38 -46.39
CA THR A 8 2.71 -32.20 -45.15
C THR A 8 2.91 -30.79 -44.61
N ILE A 9 2.14 -29.84 -45.15
CA ILE A 9 1.96 -28.52 -44.55
C ILE A 9 1.18 -28.71 -43.23
N ARG A 10 1.87 -28.64 -42.09
CA ARG A 10 1.24 -28.55 -40.76
C ARG A 10 0.63 -27.16 -40.60
N TRP A 11 -0.60 -27.01 -41.04
CA TRP A 11 -1.43 -25.81 -40.83
C TRP A 11 -1.90 -25.79 -39.36
N PRO A 12 -1.78 -24.67 -38.60
CA PRO A 12 -2.15 -24.62 -37.20
C PRO A 12 -3.67 -24.40 -37.08
N ILE A 13 -4.46 -25.35 -37.55
CA ILE A 13 -5.93 -25.31 -37.42
C ILE A 13 -6.34 -25.41 -35.93
N GLY A 14 -5.45 -25.93 -35.07
CA GLY A 14 -5.67 -25.99 -33.62
C GLY A 14 -5.72 -24.63 -32.92
N CYS A 15 -5.10 -23.58 -33.47
CA CYS A 15 -5.15 -22.24 -32.87
C CYS A 15 -6.41 -21.46 -33.25
N LEU A 16 -7.07 -21.80 -34.37
CA LEU A 16 -8.29 -21.11 -34.79
C LEU A 16 -9.52 -21.50 -33.96
N ILE A 17 -9.55 -22.73 -33.41
CA ILE A 17 -10.68 -23.23 -32.61
C ILE A 17 -10.79 -22.53 -31.25
N PHE A 18 -9.68 -22.02 -30.70
CA PHE A 18 -9.70 -21.27 -29.43
C PHE A 18 -10.24 -19.84 -29.54
N PHE A 19 -10.28 -19.24 -30.73
CA PHE A 19 -10.78 -17.89 -30.92
C PHE A 19 -12.31 -17.81 -31.13
N ILE A 20 -12.94 -18.90 -31.57
CA ILE A 20 -14.39 -18.92 -31.87
C ILE A 20 -15.28 -19.21 -30.64
N LEU A 21 -14.68 -19.69 -29.54
CA LEU A 21 -15.39 -19.96 -28.28
C LEU A 21 -15.35 -18.79 -27.28
N SER A 22 -14.71 -17.67 -27.63
CA SER A 22 -14.63 -16.48 -26.77
C SER A 22 -15.80 -15.50 -26.95
N CYS A 23 -16.73 -15.75 -27.86
CA CYS A 23 -17.98 -14.99 -27.97
C CYS A 23 -18.99 -15.45 -26.90
N ARG A 24 -18.72 -15.17 -25.63
CA ARG A 24 -19.79 -15.06 -24.64
C ARG A 24 -20.55 -13.75 -24.91
N PRO A 25 -21.89 -13.73 -24.88
CA PRO A 25 -22.63 -12.48 -24.99
C PRO A 25 -22.07 -11.50 -23.95
N GLU A 26 -21.78 -10.27 -24.35
CA GLU A 26 -21.37 -9.20 -23.45
C GLU A 26 -22.31 -9.21 -22.24
N ARG A 27 -21.78 -9.56 -21.07
CA ARG A 27 -22.52 -9.35 -19.83
C ARG A 27 -22.68 -7.85 -19.72
N LYS A 28 -23.88 -7.35 -20.07
CA LYS A 28 -24.24 -5.95 -19.82
C LYS A 28 -23.98 -5.69 -18.34
N LEU A 29 -22.97 -4.88 -18.05
CA LEU A 29 -22.70 -4.43 -16.69
C LEU A 29 -23.94 -3.66 -16.24
N THR A 30 -24.63 -4.17 -15.23
CA THR A 30 -25.70 -3.42 -14.59
C THR A 30 -25.09 -2.15 -14.00
N PRO A 31 -25.63 -0.96 -14.31
CA PRO A 31 -25.11 0.27 -13.74
C PRO A 31 -25.24 0.21 -12.22
N ILE A 32 -24.21 0.68 -11.52
CA ILE A 32 -24.25 0.82 -10.08
C ILE A 32 -25.25 1.94 -9.77
N VAL A 33 -26.36 1.59 -9.14
CA VAL A 33 -27.36 2.55 -8.65
C VAL A 33 -27.12 2.72 -7.16
N VAL A 34 -26.60 3.89 -6.78
CA VAL A 34 -26.43 4.25 -5.36
C VAL A 34 -27.78 4.69 -4.82
N THR A 35 -28.27 4.00 -3.79
CA THR A 35 -29.54 4.33 -3.13
C THR A 35 -29.34 5.22 -1.92
N HIS A 36 -30.41 5.83 -1.42
CA HIS A 36 -30.38 6.57 -0.16
C HIS A 36 -29.98 5.68 1.04
N GLU A 37 -30.40 4.41 1.04
CA GLU A 37 -30.00 3.45 2.06
C GLU A 37 -28.48 3.19 2.03
N ASP A 38 -27.89 3.09 0.83
CA ASP A 38 -26.44 2.97 0.67
C ASP A 38 -25.70 4.19 1.22
N SER A 39 -26.22 5.40 0.99
CA SER A 39 -25.66 6.64 1.54
C SER A 39 -25.67 6.63 3.07
N ILE A 40 -26.81 6.33 3.70
CA ILE A 40 -26.91 6.24 5.17
C ILE A 40 -25.94 5.20 5.73
N LYS A 41 -25.89 4.01 5.11
CA LYS A 41 -25.00 2.94 5.55
C LYS A 41 -23.53 3.35 5.43
N ASN A 42 -23.16 4.07 4.38
CA ASN A 42 -21.80 4.57 4.20
C ASN A 42 -21.45 5.65 5.24
N GLU A 43 -22.36 6.58 5.55
CA GLU A 43 -22.16 7.58 6.61
C GLU A 43 -21.97 6.92 7.98
N GLN A 44 -22.80 5.93 8.32
CA GLN A 44 -22.64 5.15 9.55
C GLN A 44 -21.32 4.38 9.60
N ARG A 45 -20.88 3.82 8.46
CA ARG A 45 -19.56 3.17 8.35
C ARG A 45 -18.43 4.17 8.61
N LEU A 46 -18.47 5.33 7.96
CA LEU A 46 -17.47 6.38 8.11
C LEU A 46 -17.42 6.91 9.55
N GLY A 47 -18.58 7.18 10.17
CA GLY A 47 -18.65 7.63 11.56
C GLY A 47 -18.02 6.63 12.54
N ARG A 48 -18.31 5.34 12.38
CA ARG A 48 -17.66 4.28 13.18
C ARG A 48 -16.15 4.22 12.94
N ALA A 49 -15.72 4.33 11.68
CA ALA A 49 -14.30 4.29 11.34
C ALA A 49 -13.54 5.48 11.93
N PHE A 50 -14.07 6.70 11.83
CA PHE A 50 -13.46 7.88 12.46
C PHE A 50 -13.37 7.76 13.97
N ALA A 51 -14.43 7.25 14.63
CA ALA A 51 -14.37 7.00 16.07
C ALA A 51 -13.28 5.98 16.43
N ALA A 52 -13.15 4.89 15.67
CA ALA A 52 -12.10 3.91 15.87
C ALA A 52 -10.69 4.51 15.65
N ILE A 53 -10.49 5.27 14.57
CA ILE A 53 -9.22 5.97 14.27
C ILE A 53 -8.84 6.93 15.40
N GLN A 54 -9.81 7.68 15.94
CA GLN A 54 -9.57 8.58 17.05
C GLN A 54 -9.19 7.83 18.33
N LEU A 55 -9.83 6.71 18.62
CA LEU A 55 -9.50 5.88 19.78
C LEU A 55 -8.12 5.24 19.63
N THR A 56 -7.85 4.58 18.49
CA THR A 56 -6.52 4.01 18.20
C THR A 56 -5.42 5.06 18.29
N GLY A 57 -5.67 6.29 17.82
CA GLY A 57 -4.71 7.38 17.91
C GLY A 57 -4.24 7.71 19.34
N LYS A 58 -5.04 7.41 20.36
CA LYS A 58 -4.67 7.60 21.78
C LYS A 58 -3.75 6.50 22.32
N ASP A 59 -3.75 5.33 21.70
CA ASP A 59 -2.94 4.18 22.11
C ASP A 59 -1.57 4.14 21.41
N ILE A 60 -1.41 4.95 20.37
CA ILE A 60 -0.17 5.07 19.59
C ILE A 60 0.91 5.74 20.44
N GLN A 61 2.13 5.21 20.32
CA GLN A 61 3.35 5.74 20.93
C GLN A 61 4.38 6.03 19.84
N SER A 62 5.29 6.97 20.12
CA SER A 62 6.46 7.20 19.28
C SER A 62 7.25 5.91 19.07
N GLY A 63 7.58 5.60 17.82
CA GLY A 63 8.28 4.39 17.42
C GLY A 63 7.37 3.20 17.09
N ASP A 64 6.05 3.34 17.23
CA ASP A 64 5.12 2.32 16.73
C ASP A 64 5.15 2.23 15.21
N LEU A 65 4.97 1.01 14.70
CA LEU A 65 4.73 0.73 13.30
C LEU A 65 3.21 0.79 13.05
N VAL A 66 2.79 1.72 12.20
CA VAL A 66 1.41 1.78 11.73
C VAL A 66 1.33 1.26 10.31
N THR A 67 0.27 0.50 10.02
CA THR A 67 0.00 -0.04 8.69
C THR A 67 -1.40 0.34 8.26
N ARG A 68 -1.64 0.32 6.94
CA ARG A 68 -2.97 0.55 6.37
C ARG A 68 -3.22 -0.33 5.16
N THR A 69 -4.50 -0.50 4.88
CA THR A 69 -5.02 -1.21 3.71
C THR A 69 -5.70 -0.21 2.80
N GLY A 70 -4.98 0.32 1.81
CA GLY A 70 -5.57 1.25 0.84
C GLY A 70 -6.63 0.57 -0.03
N ASN A 71 -7.59 1.36 -0.52
CA ASN A 71 -8.68 0.88 -1.37
C ASN A 71 -8.45 1.11 -2.88
N ASP A 72 -7.35 1.76 -3.25
CA ASP A 72 -6.95 2.01 -4.63
C ASP A 72 -6.30 0.78 -5.30
N PHE A 73 -6.19 0.82 -6.63
CA PHE A 73 -5.64 -0.27 -7.44
C PHE A 73 -4.18 -0.59 -7.11
N THR A 74 -3.35 0.43 -6.87
CA THR A 74 -1.94 0.26 -6.52
C THR A 74 -1.82 -0.46 -5.18
N SER A 75 -2.59 -0.04 -4.19
CA SER A 75 -2.67 -0.68 -2.87
C SER A 75 -3.10 -2.14 -2.98
N GLN A 76 -4.12 -2.46 -3.80
CA GLN A 76 -4.53 -3.86 -4.01
C GLN A 76 -3.44 -4.69 -4.67
N SER A 77 -2.73 -4.13 -5.64
CA SER A 77 -1.64 -4.81 -6.35
C SER A 77 -0.45 -5.08 -5.43
N LEU A 78 0.00 -4.08 -4.67
CA LEU A 78 1.13 -4.21 -3.75
C LEU A 78 0.89 -5.26 -2.66
N ARG A 79 -0.33 -5.34 -2.11
CA ARG A 79 -0.72 -6.38 -1.15
C ARG A 79 -0.48 -7.79 -1.70
N LYS A 80 -0.74 -8.00 -2.99
CA LYS A 80 -0.56 -9.29 -3.66
C LYS A 80 0.90 -9.68 -3.86
N LEU A 81 1.84 -8.73 -3.75
CA LEU A 81 3.27 -9.02 -3.78
C LEU A 81 3.78 -9.57 -2.45
N CYS A 82 3.04 -9.38 -1.35
CA CYS A 82 3.37 -10.02 -0.08
C CYS A 82 3.05 -11.52 -0.13
N GLN A 83 4.04 -12.34 0.22
CA GLN A 83 3.94 -13.81 0.16
C GLN A 83 3.30 -14.44 1.41
N ARG A 84 3.19 -13.70 2.51
CA ARG A 84 2.71 -14.22 3.81
C ARG A 84 1.39 -13.59 4.22
N ASP A 85 1.40 -12.29 4.45
CA ASP A 85 0.23 -11.54 4.89
C ASP A 85 -0.10 -10.44 3.90
N GLN A 86 -1.18 -10.63 3.16
CA GLN A 86 -1.66 -9.68 2.16
C GLN A 86 -2.62 -8.65 2.76
N THR A 87 -2.68 -8.49 4.08
CA THR A 87 -3.61 -7.54 4.72
C THR A 87 -3.24 -6.11 4.38
N TYR A 88 -1.98 -5.72 4.56
CA TYR A 88 -1.56 -4.31 4.48
C TYR A 88 -0.89 -3.96 3.15
N SER A 89 -1.18 -2.77 2.62
CA SER A 89 -0.55 -2.24 1.40
C SER A 89 0.56 -1.24 1.68
N HIS A 90 0.53 -0.62 2.87
CA HIS A 90 1.40 0.51 3.20
C HIS A 90 1.68 0.58 4.69
N CYS A 91 2.79 1.22 5.06
CA CYS A 91 3.24 1.33 6.45
C CYS A 91 4.03 2.62 6.71
N GLY A 92 4.18 2.97 7.99
CA GLY A 92 4.88 4.16 8.46
C GLY A 92 5.27 4.07 9.93
N ILE A 93 6.08 5.02 10.39
CA ILE A 93 6.59 5.13 11.76
C ILE A 93 5.85 6.26 12.47
N ALA A 94 5.28 5.97 13.63
CA ALA A 94 4.62 6.96 14.47
C ALA A 94 5.64 7.85 15.21
N SER A 95 5.38 9.16 15.20
CA SER A 95 6.18 10.18 15.88
C SER A 95 5.22 11.16 16.57
N ILE A 96 5.22 11.14 17.91
CA ILE A 96 4.52 12.15 18.71
C ILE A 96 5.47 13.32 18.90
N GLU A 97 5.10 14.46 18.33
CA GLU A 97 5.87 15.69 18.35
C GLU A 97 5.07 16.76 19.07
N ASN A 98 5.51 17.10 20.29
CA ASN A 98 4.72 17.88 21.24
C ASN A 98 3.36 17.20 21.47
N ASP A 99 2.26 17.83 21.06
CA ASP A 99 0.89 17.33 21.24
C ASP A 99 0.29 16.74 19.95
N SER A 100 1.10 16.50 18.93
CA SER A 100 0.62 16.08 17.61
C SER A 100 1.25 14.76 17.15
N LEU A 101 0.41 13.84 16.67
CA LEU A 101 0.82 12.55 16.14
C LEU A 101 1.00 12.62 14.62
N PHE A 102 2.23 12.34 14.19
CA PHE A 102 2.62 12.25 12.78
C PHE A 102 3.10 10.86 12.41
N ILE A 103 2.90 10.50 11.15
CA ILE A 103 3.38 9.26 10.56
C ILE A 103 4.41 9.61 9.50
N TYR A 104 5.62 9.10 9.67
CA TYR A 104 6.67 9.16 8.66
C TYR A 104 6.55 7.95 7.73
N HIS A 105 6.45 8.17 6.42
CA HIS A 105 6.31 7.07 5.46
C HIS A 105 6.79 7.42 4.06
N ALA A 106 7.36 6.43 3.37
CA ALA A 106 7.78 6.56 1.99
C ALA A 106 6.63 6.23 1.03
N MET A 107 6.23 7.19 0.20
CA MET A 107 5.15 7.03 -0.76
C MET A 107 5.54 7.68 -2.09
N GLY A 108 5.34 6.97 -3.19
CA GLY A 108 5.46 7.51 -4.54
C GLY A 108 4.11 7.57 -5.24
N GLY A 109 4.13 7.98 -6.51
CA GLY A 109 2.97 8.02 -7.38
C GLY A 109 2.30 9.39 -7.44
N GLU A 110 1.13 9.43 -8.10
CA GLU A 110 0.46 10.69 -8.48
C GLU A 110 0.10 11.59 -7.28
N TRP A 111 -0.13 10.98 -6.11
CA TRP A 111 -0.48 11.68 -4.87
C TRP A 111 0.73 12.25 -4.12
N ASN A 112 1.95 11.92 -4.54
CA ASN A 112 3.20 12.44 -3.99
C ASN A 112 4.24 12.68 -5.11
N PRO A 113 4.01 13.67 -5.99
CA PRO A 113 4.76 13.82 -7.24
C PRO A 113 6.23 14.25 -7.06
N ASP A 114 6.60 14.78 -5.90
CA ASP A 114 8.00 15.08 -5.56
C ASP A 114 8.74 13.86 -4.97
N GLU A 115 8.03 12.74 -4.77
CA GLU A 115 8.50 11.46 -4.25
C GLU A 115 9.15 11.55 -2.86
N LYS A 116 9.08 12.70 -2.18
CA LYS A 116 9.75 12.88 -0.90
C LYS A 116 9.09 12.06 0.20
N LEU A 117 9.89 11.64 1.17
CA LEU A 117 9.38 11.04 2.40
C LEU A 117 8.30 11.95 2.99
N ARG A 118 7.16 11.37 3.36
CA ARG A 118 6.03 12.13 3.91
C ARG A 118 6.05 12.12 5.43
N ARG A 119 5.51 13.19 5.99
CA ARG A 119 5.21 13.37 7.42
C ARG A 119 3.76 13.82 7.53
N ASP A 120 2.85 12.86 7.56
CA ASP A 120 1.41 13.12 7.54
C ASP A 120 0.82 13.06 8.94
N PRO A 121 -0.15 13.92 9.28
CA PRO A 121 -0.88 13.75 10.52
C PRO A 121 -1.62 12.41 10.52
N TRP A 122 -1.75 11.78 11.69
CA TRP A 122 -2.46 10.50 11.83
C TRP A 122 -3.84 10.48 11.17
N SER A 123 -4.60 11.56 11.33
CA SER A 123 -5.93 11.71 10.74
C SER A 123 -5.94 11.63 9.22
N LEU A 124 -4.87 12.06 8.54
CA LEU A 124 -4.72 11.96 7.09
C LEU A 124 -4.18 10.58 6.68
N PHE A 125 -3.23 10.02 7.44
CA PHE A 125 -2.69 8.71 7.13
C PHE A 125 -3.74 7.59 7.23
N ALA A 126 -4.62 7.67 8.23
CA ALA A 126 -5.56 6.62 8.60
C ALA A 126 -6.99 6.82 8.04
N GLU A 127 -7.26 7.89 7.31
CA GLU A 127 -8.63 8.28 6.96
C GLU A 127 -9.42 7.17 6.23
N PRO A 128 -10.74 7.05 6.48
CA PRO A 128 -11.53 5.90 6.02
C PRO A 128 -12.14 6.06 4.61
N TYR A 129 -11.81 7.13 3.88
CA TYR A 129 -12.20 7.33 2.49
C TYR A 129 -11.28 6.57 1.54
N ASN A 130 -9.95 6.58 1.76
CA ASN A 130 -9.00 5.82 0.93
C ASN A 130 -8.46 4.55 1.61
N ASN A 131 -8.83 4.29 2.87
CA ASN A 131 -8.39 3.10 3.60
C ASN A 131 -9.57 2.20 4.02
N ASN A 132 -9.37 0.90 3.81
CA ASN A 132 -10.27 -0.17 4.27
C ASN A 132 -9.98 -0.61 5.71
N GLY A 133 -8.79 -0.33 6.23
CA GLY A 133 -8.39 -0.71 7.59
C GLY A 133 -6.99 -0.25 7.95
N ILE A 134 -6.69 -0.29 9.24
CA ILE A 134 -5.41 0.11 9.85
C ILE A 134 -4.90 -1.01 10.76
N GLY A 135 -3.58 -1.10 10.93
CA GLY A 135 -2.92 -1.94 11.91
C GLY A 135 -1.96 -1.14 12.76
N LEU A 136 -1.81 -1.52 14.02
CA LEU A 136 -0.89 -0.92 14.98
C LEU A 136 -0.01 -2.03 15.56
N PHE A 137 1.30 -1.86 15.45
CA PHE A 137 2.30 -2.81 15.93
C PHE A 137 3.35 -2.07 16.75
N ARG A 138 3.78 -2.69 17.84
CA ARG A 138 4.80 -2.17 18.73
C ARG A 138 5.94 -3.17 18.83
N PHE A 139 7.16 -2.70 18.56
CA PHE A 139 8.34 -3.51 18.78
C PHE A 139 8.63 -3.62 20.27
N ASP A 140 9.01 -4.82 20.70
CA ASP A 140 9.51 -5.07 22.06
C ASP A 140 10.98 -4.61 22.14
N LEU A 141 11.15 -3.29 22.31
CA LEU A 141 12.45 -2.62 22.33
C LEU A 141 12.57 -1.69 23.54
N PRO A 142 13.79 -1.44 24.04
CA PRO A 142 14.03 -0.38 25.01
C PRO A 142 13.62 0.99 24.46
N ASP A 143 13.12 1.86 25.34
CA ASP A 143 12.65 3.19 24.94
C ASP A 143 13.75 4.07 24.32
N SER A 144 15.02 3.86 24.69
CA SER A 144 16.17 4.51 24.05
C SER A 144 16.28 4.17 22.57
N ILE A 145 16.03 2.90 22.21
CA ILE A 145 16.07 2.43 20.82
C ILE A 145 14.84 2.92 20.06
N LYS A 146 13.65 2.94 20.69
CA LYS A 146 12.45 3.55 20.07
C LYS A 146 12.67 5.03 19.77
N GLY A 147 13.30 5.76 20.69
CA GLY A 147 13.70 7.16 20.49
C GLY A 147 14.64 7.33 19.30
N LYS A 148 15.68 6.50 19.20
CA LYS A 148 16.61 6.49 18.06
C LYS A 148 15.92 6.10 16.75
N PHE A 149 14.98 5.16 16.78
CA PHE A 149 14.19 4.75 15.62
C PHE A 149 13.39 5.92 15.04
N VAL A 150 12.76 6.71 15.90
CA VAL A 150 12.07 7.94 15.48
C VAL A 150 13.05 9.01 15.00
N SER A 151 14.18 9.21 15.68
CA SER A 151 15.16 10.23 15.25
C SER A 151 15.74 9.94 13.87
N VAL A 152 16.07 8.67 13.57
CA VAL A 152 16.55 8.27 12.24
C VAL A 152 15.51 8.55 11.15
N ALA A 153 14.22 8.29 11.44
CA ALA A 153 13.14 8.61 10.50
C ALA A 153 13.05 10.13 10.23
N GLN A 154 13.20 10.95 11.27
CA GLN A 154 13.22 12.41 11.17
C GLN A 154 14.43 12.93 10.39
N ASP A 155 15.60 12.32 10.58
CA ASP A 155 16.83 12.67 9.87
C ASP A 155 16.71 12.34 8.37
N LEU A 156 16.15 11.16 8.03
CA LEU A 156 15.90 10.76 6.64
C LEU A 156 14.88 11.68 5.95
N TYR A 157 13.84 12.12 6.68
CA TYR A 157 12.89 13.11 6.19
C TYR A 157 13.57 14.44 5.87
N THR A 158 14.36 14.95 6.82
CA THR A 158 15.07 16.24 6.69
C THR A 158 16.11 16.19 5.58
N SER A 159 16.75 15.03 5.39
CA SER A 159 17.72 14.79 4.32
C SER A 159 17.09 14.64 2.92
N GLY A 160 15.75 14.58 2.84
CA GLY A 160 15.01 14.51 1.58
C GLY A 160 15.05 13.14 0.91
N LEU A 161 15.05 12.05 1.69
CA LEU A 161 14.88 10.69 1.15
C LEU A 161 13.69 10.64 0.18
N THR A 162 13.88 10.05 -1.00
CA THR A 162 12.81 9.90 -1.99
C THR A 162 12.31 8.46 -2.10
N PHE A 163 11.17 8.28 -2.74
CA PHE A 163 10.60 6.97 -2.99
C PHE A 163 11.39 6.21 -4.05
N ASP A 164 11.50 4.89 -3.88
CA ASP A 164 12.09 4.02 -4.88
C ASP A 164 11.02 3.37 -5.77
N MET A 165 10.87 3.88 -6.99
CA MET A 165 9.95 3.34 -8.00
C MET A 165 10.42 2.01 -8.60
N LYS A 166 11.66 1.58 -8.37
CA LYS A 166 12.23 0.33 -8.91
C LYS A 166 12.20 -0.83 -7.92
N PHE A 167 11.93 -0.56 -6.64
CA PHE A 167 11.96 -1.55 -5.56
C PHE A 167 13.31 -2.30 -5.48
N ASP A 168 14.41 -1.57 -5.66
CA ASP A 168 15.80 -2.01 -5.57
C ASP A 168 16.40 -1.72 -4.18
N LEU A 169 16.72 -2.77 -3.43
CA LEU A 169 17.25 -2.69 -2.07
C LEU A 169 18.70 -2.19 -1.96
N LYS A 170 19.39 -1.99 -3.09
CA LYS A 170 20.85 -1.72 -3.13
C LYS A 170 21.26 -0.34 -2.63
N THR A 171 20.39 0.66 -2.74
CA THR A 171 20.74 2.04 -2.41
C THR A 171 20.00 2.53 -1.18
N ASP A 172 20.56 3.54 -0.52
CA ASP A 172 19.99 4.13 0.70
C ASP A 172 19.46 5.56 0.46
N ASP A 173 19.58 6.06 -0.75
CA ASP A 173 19.09 7.38 -1.17
C ASP A 173 17.62 7.34 -1.62
N LYS A 174 17.08 6.15 -1.87
CA LYS A 174 15.69 5.91 -2.23
C LYS A 174 15.17 4.66 -1.56
N MET A 175 13.94 4.68 -1.06
CA MET A 175 13.34 3.52 -0.39
C MET A 175 11.83 3.45 -0.66
N TYR A 176 11.30 2.23 -0.79
CA TYR A 176 9.85 2.00 -0.72
C TYR A 176 9.41 1.82 0.74
N CYS A 177 8.08 1.77 0.97
CA CYS A 177 7.50 1.86 2.32
C CYS A 177 8.07 0.86 3.34
N ALA A 178 8.08 -0.43 3.03
CA ALA A 178 8.57 -1.44 3.97
C ALA A 178 10.11 -1.45 4.10
N GLU A 179 10.83 -1.10 3.03
CA GLU A 179 12.29 -0.94 3.08
C GLU A 179 12.68 0.22 4.00
N PHE A 180 11.97 1.34 3.92
CA PHE A 180 12.17 2.49 4.79
C PHE A 180 12.05 2.08 6.27
N ILE A 181 11.00 1.31 6.64
CA ILE A 181 10.86 0.78 8.00
C ILE A 181 12.06 -0.09 8.38
N TYR A 182 12.40 -1.07 7.53
CA TYR A 182 13.45 -2.04 7.78
C TYR A 182 14.83 -1.38 7.98
N LYS A 183 15.24 -0.51 7.05
CA LYS A 183 16.54 0.16 7.12
C LYS A 183 16.61 1.17 8.26
N THR A 184 15.51 1.85 8.58
CA THR A 184 15.44 2.73 9.76
C THR A 184 15.57 1.91 11.05
N TYR A 185 14.94 0.74 11.12
CA TYR A 185 15.03 -0.16 12.26
C TYR A 185 16.47 -0.61 12.49
N LEU A 186 17.15 -1.11 11.43
CA LEU A 186 18.55 -1.54 11.51
C LEU A 186 19.46 -0.41 12.04
N LYS A 187 19.36 0.79 11.46
CA LYS A 187 20.15 1.96 11.91
C LYS A 187 19.90 2.33 13.36
N ALA A 188 18.69 2.08 13.88
CA ALA A 188 18.37 2.33 15.27
C ALA A 188 18.95 1.27 16.22
N THR A 189 18.98 0.00 15.80
CA THR A 189 19.41 -1.13 16.62
C THR A 189 20.89 -1.46 16.54
N ASP A 190 21.59 -0.99 15.51
CA ASP A 190 23.06 -1.06 15.39
C ASP A 190 23.76 -0.12 16.38
#